data_AF-A0A0B7AXD3-F1
#
_entry.id   AF-A0A0B7AXD3-F1
#
_cell.length_a   1.000
_cell.length_b   1.000
_cell.length_c   1.000
_cell.angle_alpha   90.00
_cell.angle_beta   90.00
_cell.angle_gamma   90.00
#
_symmetry.space_group_name_H-M   'P 1'
#
loop_
_entity.id
_entity.type
_entity.pdbx_description
1 polymer ?
#
loop_
_entity_poly.entity_id
_entity_poly.type
_entity_poly.pdbx_seq_one_letter_code
_entity_poly.pdbx_strand_id
1 'polypeptide(L)'
;EITLKTAEKRTQDGRLMFNAGNICNHFFTVEFLKFVCLKKNESQLKHHVATKKIPYIDSNGQLQKPTSPNGLKMEKFVFDVFHFAQNFGVWEVLREDEFSPLKNTDGQPKDTPTTCRDDLMSLHHRLVLAAGGRFVHSDGTPYTDIQRNNNNVQNGDNCRQSHDEQETIECEISPLASYFGEGLEELNSKSFIPPVLIELGADNKSLVIKQGASK
;
A
#
# COMPACT_ATOMS: atom_id res chain seq x y z
N GLU A 1 -14.76 12.21 14.10
CA GLU A 1 -14.69 10.73 13.97
C GLU A 1 -15.94 10.23 13.26
N ILE A 2 -15.83 9.19 12.44
CA ILE A 2 -16.96 8.60 11.71
C ILE A 2 -17.69 7.60 12.62
N THR A 3 -19.03 7.60 12.60
CA THR A 3 -19.81 6.60 13.37
C THR A 3 -19.86 5.26 12.63
N LEU A 4 -20.00 4.15 13.35
CA LEU A 4 -20.13 2.81 12.75
C LEU A 4 -21.31 2.73 11.78
N LYS A 5 -22.46 3.32 12.17
CA LYS A 5 -23.65 3.43 11.32
C LYS A 5 -23.36 4.14 9.98
N THR A 6 -22.50 5.16 9.99
CA THR A 6 -22.09 5.86 8.76
C THR A 6 -21.12 5.00 7.96
N ALA A 7 -20.13 4.37 8.62
CA ALA A 7 -19.10 3.55 7.98
C ALA A 7 -19.65 2.30 7.29
N GLU A 8 -20.71 1.69 7.85
CA GLU A 8 -21.33 0.47 7.32
C GLU A 8 -22.49 0.74 6.36
N LYS A 9 -22.84 2.02 6.12
CA LYS A 9 -23.94 2.39 5.23
C LYS A 9 -23.63 1.94 3.81
N ARG A 10 -24.60 1.28 3.15
CA ARG A 10 -24.46 0.76 1.77
C ARG A 10 -25.42 1.42 0.79
N THR A 11 -25.03 1.44 -0.49
CA THR A 11 -25.86 1.76 -1.66
C THR A 11 -26.68 0.55 -2.10
N GLN A 12 -27.61 0.74 -3.04
CA GLN A 12 -28.50 -0.33 -3.52
C GLN A 12 -27.75 -1.48 -4.22
N ASP A 13 -26.59 -1.19 -4.81
CA ASP A 13 -25.70 -2.17 -5.47
C ASP A 13 -24.79 -2.92 -4.47
N GLY A 14 -24.94 -2.69 -3.17
CA GLY A 14 -24.21 -3.38 -2.10
C GLY A 14 -22.85 -2.77 -1.75
N ARG A 15 -22.36 -1.76 -2.48
CA ARG A 15 -21.12 -1.04 -2.13
C ARG A 15 -21.31 -0.17 -0.89
N LEU A 16 -20.21 0.24 -0.25
CA LEU A 16 -20.29 1.24 0.82
C LEU A 16 -20.71 2.60 0.22
N MET A 17 -21.65 3.27 0.86
CA MET A 17 -22.07 4.63 0.51
C MET A 17 -20.92 5.63 0.55
N PHE A 18 -19.97 5.42 1.46
CA PHE A 18 -18.76 6.20 1.62
C PHE A 18 -17.54 5.32 1.34
N ASN A 19 -17.36 4.92 0.08
CA ASN A 19 -16.30 4.03 -0.37
C ASN A 19 -15.02 4.75 -0.86
N ALA A 20 -15.03 6.08 -0.99
CA ALA A 20 -13.86 6.86 -1.38
C ALA A 20 -12.84 6.96 -0.24
N GLY A 21 -12.00 5.93 -0.11
CA GLY A 21 -10.95 5.84 0.91
C GLY A 21 -9.78 6.77 0.61
N ASN A 22 -9.49 7.71 1.52
CA ASN A 22 -8.33 8.60 1.39
C ASN A 22 -7.02 7.84 1.67
N ILE A 23 -6.18 7.66 0.64
CA ILE A 23 -4.84 7.04 0.74
C ILE A 23 -3.70 8.04 0.99
N CYS A 24 -4.04 9.30 1.29
CA CYS A 24 -3.08 10.40 1.51
C CYS A 24 -2.19 10.73 0.30
N ASN A 25 -2.70 10.54 -0.91
CA ASN A 25 -2.08 11.00 -2.15
C ASN A 25 -2.93 12.14 -2.74
N HIS A 26 -2.39 13.36 -2.80
CA HIS A 26 -3.15 14.57 -3.12
C HIS A 26 -2.42 15.40 -4.19
N PHE A 27 -3.18 15.94 -5.14
CA PHE A 27 -2.68 16.90 -6.11
C PHE A 27 -3.06 18.33 -5.71
N PHE A 28 -2.08 19.23 -5.68
CA PHE A 28 -2.29 20.65 -5.42
C PHE A 28 -1.52 21.49 -6.44
N THR A 29 -2.17 22.53 -6.97
CA THR A 29 -1.45 23.56 -7.73
C THR A 29 -0.67 24.47 -6.78
N VAL A 30 0.42 25.05 -7.27
CA VAL A 30 1.23 25.99 -6.48
C VAL A 30 0.41 27.22 -6.07
N GLU A 31 -0.46 27.71 -6.96
CA GLU A 31 -1.37 28.82 -6.69
C GLU A 31 -2.32 28.50 -5.54
N PHE A 32 -2.89 27.28 -5.51
CA PHE A 32 -3.74 26.83 -4.42
C PHE A 32 -2.99 26.79 -3.09
N LEU A 33 -1.77 26.24 -3.07
CA LEU A 33 -0.94 26.22 -1.86
C LEU A 33 -0.62 27.63 -1.35
N LYS A 34 -0.23 28.55 -2.25
CA LYS A 34 -0.01 29.96 -1.89
C LYS A 34 -1.26 30.59 -1.29
N PHE A 35 -2.43 30.30 -1.85
CA PHE A 35 -3.71 30.77 -1.32
C PHE A 35 -4.00 30.21 0.08
N VAL A 36 -3.85 28.91 0.29
CA VAL A 36 -4.08 28.26 1.60
C VAL A 36 -3.12 28.81 2.67
N CYS A 37 -1.85 29.04 2.30
CA CYS A 37 -0.82 29.55 3.21
C CYS A 37 -0.98 31.04 3.57
N LEU A 38 -1.95 31.76 2.97
CA LEU A 38 -2.31 33.08 3.48
C LEU A 38 -2.79 32.95 4.93
N LYS A 39 -2.26 33.76 5.84
CA LYS A 39 -2.56 33.69 7.28
C LYS A 39 -4.06 33.61 7.59
N LYS A 40 -4.90 34.33 6.84
CA LYS A 40 -6.37 34.35 7.00
C LYS A 40 -7.05 33.01 6.67
N ASN A 41 -6.44 32.16 5.85
CA ASN A 41 -6.96 30.87 5.41
C ASN A 41 -6.39 29.75 6.29
N GLU A 42 -5.07 29.74 6.50
CA GLU A 42 -4.38 28.79 7.38
C GLU A 42 -4.95 28.82 8.82
N SER A 43 -5.33 30.00 9.32
CA SER A 43 -5.91 30.15 10.66
C SER A 43 -7.31 29.56 10.81
N GLN A 44 -8.00 29.22 9.71
CA GLN A 44 -9.31 28.56 9.76
C GLN A 44 -9.19 27.04 9.92
N LEU A 45 -8.02 26.46 9.65
CA LEU A 45 -7.77 25.02 9.83
C LEU A 45 -7.84 24.68 11.32
N LYS A 46 -8.68 23.69 11.65
CA LYS A 46 -8.96 23.30 13.03
C LYS A 46 -7.91 22.34 13.56
N HIS A 47 -7.65 22.43 14.86
CA HIS A 47 -6.92 21.39 15.55
C HIS A 47 -7.84 20.21 15.84
N HIS A 48 -7.41 19.02 15.43
CA HIS A 48 -7.98 17.74 15.85
C HIS A 48 -7.27 17.31 17.13
N VAL A 49 -8.07 16.84 18.09
CA VAL A 49 -7.59 16.50 19.43
C VAL A 49 -7.52 14.98 19.58
N ALA A 50 -6.36 14.47 20.02
CA ALA A 50 -6.17 13.07 20.40
C ALA A 50 -5.68 12.98 21.84
N THR A 51 -6.34 12.16 22.67
CA THR A 51 -5.85 11.84 24.01
C THR A 51 -4.69 10.84 23.92
N LYS A 52 -3.57 11.14 24.59
CA LYS A 52 -2.35 10.31 24.53
C LYS A 52 -1.82 9.99 25.93
N LYS A 53 -1.12 8.86 26.02
CA LYS A 53 -0.24 8.51 27.15
C LYS A 53 1.13 9.10 26.85
N ILE A 54 1.43 10.26 27.44
CA ILE A 54 2.63 11.05 27.17
C ILE A 54 3.60 10.82 28.33
N PRO A 55 4.73 10.12 28.11
CA PRO A 55 5.78 10.01 29.12
C PRO A 55 6.24 11.40 29.58
N TYR A 56 6.41 11.59 30.88
CA TYR A 56 6.75 12.88 31.47
C TYR A 56 7.70 12.73 32.66
N ILE A 57 8.35 13.83 33.05
CA ILE A 57 9.16 13.90 34.27
C ILE A 57 8.29 14.49 35.38
N ASP A 58 8.17 13.82 36.52
CA ASP A 58 7.39 14.30 37.65
C ASP A 58 8.13 15.36 38.49
N SER A 59 7.50 15.83 39.57
CA SER A 59 8.08 16.84 40.47
C SER A 59 9.35 16.37 41.20
N ASN A 60 9.60 15.07 41.26
CA ASN A 60 10.79 14.48 41.88
C ASN A 60 11.91 14.24 40.86
N GLY A 61 11.72 14.66 39.61
CA GLY A 61 12.69 14.43 38.53
C GLY A 61 12.70 13.01 37.98
N GLN A 62 11.66 12.19 38.25
CA GLN A 62 11.60 10.80 37.80
C GLN A 62 10.78 10.65 36.52
N LEU A 63 11.23 9.78 35.61
CA LEU A 63 10.53 9.45 34.38
C LEU A 63 9.32 8.55 34.65
N GLN A 64 8.14 9.06 34.30
CA GLN A 64 6.87 8.36 34.42
C GLN A 64 6.38 7.90 33.05
N LYS A 65 5.90 6.64 33.00
CA LYS A 65 5.22 6.06 31.83
C LYS A 65 3.75 5.79 32.20
N PRO A 66 2.82 6.70 31.83
CA PRO A 66 1.45 6.65 32.33
C PRO A 66 0.67 5.45 31.79
N THR A 67 -0.19 4.86 32.63
CA THR A 67 -1.06 3.73 32.27
C THR A 67 -2.40 4.17 31.69
N SER A 68 -2.85 5.39 31.98
CA SER A 68 -4.03 6.06 31.39
C SER A 68 -3.63 7.32 30.62
N PRO A 69 -4.45 7.83 29.68
CA PRO A 69 -4.17 9.09 29.01
C PRO A 69 -4.02 10.25 30.00
N ASN A 70 -2.98 11.07 29.81
CA ASN A 70 -2.60 12.17 30.69
C ASN A 70 -2.36 13.49 29.94
N GLY A 71 -2.58 13.52 28.62
CA GLY A 71 -2.41 14.72 27.83
C GLY A 71 -3.13 14.70 26.50
N LEU A 72 -3.19 15.88 25.89
CA LEU A 72 -3.80 16.11 24.57
C LEU A 72 -2.70 16.35 23.55
N LYS A 73 -2.82 15.71 22.39
CA LYS A 73 -2.08 16.03 21.19
C LYS A 73 -3.03 16.76 20.24
N MET A 74 -2.61 17.93 19.77
CA MET A 74 -3.36 18.72 18.79
C MET A 74 -2.65 18.68 17.45
N GLU A 75 -3.35 18.31 16.39
CA GLU A 75 -2.79 18.17 15.04
C GLU A 75 -3.74 18.80 14.02
N LYS A 76 -3.20 19.41 12.96
CA LYS A 76 -3.99 19.77 11.77
C LYS A 76 -3.84 18.66 10.74
N PHE A 77 -4.90 18.37 9.96
CA PHE A 77 -4.80 17.39 8.88
C PHE A 77 -4.58 18.06 7.53
N VAL A 78 -3.68 17.49 6.73
CA VAL A 78 -3.31 18.04 5.41
C VAL A 78 -4.52 18.17 4.47
N PHE A 79 -5.47 17.23 4.57
CA PHE A 79 -6.68 17.21 3.74
C PHE A 79 -7.80 18.14 4.24
N ASP A 80 -7.65 18.78 5.40
CA ASP A 80 -8.61 19.80 5.84
C ASP A 80 -8.64 20.99 4.88
N VAL A 81 -7.59 21.18 4.07
CA VAL A 81 -7.53 22.27 3.08
C VAL A 81 -8.51 22.08 1.91
N PHE A 82 -9.06 20.88 1.70
CA PHE A 82 -9.90 20.57 0.53
C PHE A 82 -11.13 21.49 0.42
N HIS A 83 -11.67 21.94 1.55
CA HIS A 83 -12.83 22.84 1.55
C HIS A 83 -12.54 24.23 0.95
N PHE A 84 -11.25 24.58 0.73
CA PHE A 84 -10.86 25.80 0.04
C PHE A 84 -10.76 25.63 -1.49
N ALA A 85 -10.77 24.40 -2.00
CA ALA A 85 -10.61 24.15 -3.42
C ALA A 85 -11.86 24.61 -4.19
N GLN A 86 -11.66 25.39 -5.26
CA GLN A 86 -12.75 25.81 -6.16
C GLN A 86 -13.12 24.70 -7.15
N ASN A 87 -12.12 23.91 -7.56
CA ASN A 87 -12.29 22.76 -8.43
C ASN A 87 -11.69 21.55 -7.71
N PHE A 88 -12.55 20.63 -7.27
CA PHE A 88 -12.15 19.43 -6.53
C PHE A 88 -12.50 18.19 -7.33
N GLY A 89 -11.52 17.32 -7.54
CA GLY A 89 -11.68 16.03 -8.21
C GLY A 89 -11.23 14.89 -7.31
N VAL A 90 -11.77 13.69 -7.56
CA VAL A 90 -11.39 12.45 -6.90
C VAL A 90 -10.95 11.47 -7.98
N TRP A 91 -9.81 10.81 -7.77
CA TRP A 91 -9.26 9.80 -8.66
C TRP A 91 -9.20 8.47 -7.90
N GLU A 92 -9.96 7.48 -8.37
CA GLU A 92 -10.00 6.13 -7.79
C GLU A 92 -8.96 5.24 -8.50
N VAL A 93 -8.26 4.43 -7.72
CA VAL A 93 -7.20 3.52 -8.17
C VAL A 93 -7.42 2.14 -7.56
N LEU A 94 -6.82 1.12 -8.16
CA LEU A 94 -6.79 -0.22 -7.60
C LEU A 94 -5.82 -0.26 -6.41
N ARG A 95 -6.23 -0.87 -5.30
CA ARG A 95 -5.43 -0.90 -4.07
C ARG A 95 -4.15 -1.70 -4.28
N GLU A 96 -4.28 -2.84 -4.93
CA GLU A 96 -3.22 -3.79 -5.25
C GLU A 96 -2.12 -3.19 -6.14
N ASP A 97 -2.38 -2.06 -6.80
CA ASP A 97 -1.42 -1.37 -7.64
C ASP A 97 -0.76 -0.16 -6.94
N GLU A 98 -1.51 0.55 -6.09
CA GLU A 98 -1.08 1.87 -5.60
C GLU A 98 -1.07 2.04 -4.08
N PHE A 99 -1.51 1.06 -3.28
CA PHE A 99 -1.64 1.25 -1.83
C PHE A 99 -1.42 0.01 -0.95
N SER A 100 -0.18 -0.13 -0.46
CA SER A 100 0.17 -1.00 0.67
C SER A 100 0.82 -0.20 1.82
N PRO A 101 0.05 0.24 2.84
CA PRO A 101 0.58 1.09 3.90
C PRO A 101 1.37 0.30 4.95
N LEU A 102 2.50 0.86 5.40
CA LEU A 102 3.23 0.35 6.56
C LEU A 102 2.84 1.15 7.82
N LYS A 103 2.15 0.49 8.77
CA LYS A 103 1.64 1.11 10.01
C LYS A 103 1.97 0.32 11.27
N ASN A 104 2.18 -0.98 11.14
CA ASN A 104 2.30 -1.92 12.25
C ASN A 104 3.59 -2.74 12.14
N THR A 105 4.02 -3.34 13.23
CA THR A 105 5.12 -4.33 13.23
C THR A 105 4.61 -5.70 12.76
N ASP A 106 5.50 -6.58 12.31
CA ASP A 106 5.13 -7.96 11.99
C ASP A 106 4.53 -8.69 13.21
N GLY A 107 3.66 -9.67 12.92
CA GLY A 107 2.81 -10.34 13.90
C GLY A 107 1.45 -9.64 14.14
N GLN A 108 1.26 -8.42 13.64
CA GLN A 108 -0.06 -7.78 13.53
C GLN A 108 -0.79 -8.24 12.25
N PRO A 109 -2.13 -8.19 12.21
CA PRO A 109 -2.90 -8.79 11.12
C PRO A 109 -2.85 -8.07 9.77
N LYS A 110 -2.36 -6.82 9.72
CA LYS A 110 -2.32 -6.01 8.49
C LYS A 110 -1.32 -4.86 8.58
N ASP A 111 -1.00 -4.28 7.42
CA ASP A 111 -0.22 -3.05 7.28
C ASP A 111 1.18 -3.17 7.94
N THR A 112 1.84 -4.31 7.74
CA THR A 112 3.14 -4.69 8.33
C THR A 112 4.25 -4.77 7.26
N PRO A 113 5.53 -4.88 7.63
CA PRO A 113 6.60 -5.10 6.66
C PRO A 113 6.35 -6.30 5.74
N THR A 114 5.87 -7.41 6.30
CA THR A 114 5.50 -8.62 5.54
C THR A 114 4.42 -8.32 4.50
N THR A 115 3.30 -7.67 4.89
CA THR A 115 2.23 -7.38 3.93
C THR A 115 2.69 -6.42 2.82
N CYS A 116 3.53 -5.43 3.15
CA CYS A 116 4.04 -4.50 2.13
C CYS A 116 4.96 -5.17 1.11
N ARG A 117 5.86 -6.06 1.57
CA ARG A 117 6.74 -6.81 0.67
C ARG A 117 5.91 -7.73 -0.23
N ASP A 118 4.97 -8.47 0.34
CA ASP A 118 4.15 -9.43 -0.40
C ASP A 118 3.25 -8.74 -1.44
N ASP A 119 2.66 -7.58 -1.10
CA ASP A 119 1.85 -6.78 -2.04
C ASP A 119 2.70 -6.27 -3.22
N LEU A 120 3.93 -5.81 -2.96
CA LEU A 120 4.85 -5.36 -4.02
C LEU A 120 5.29 -6.51 -4.93
N MET A 121 5.64 -7.66 -4.35
CA MET A 121 5.99 -8.85 -5.12
C MET A 121 4.82 -9.36 -5.96
N SER A 122 3.60 -9.30 -5.41
CA SER A 122 2.36 -9.62 -6.14
C SER A 122 2.11 -8.66 -7.32
N LEU A 123 2.35 -7.35 -7.14
CA LEU A 123 2.31 -6.38 -8.23
C LEU A 123 3.31 -6.77 -9.33
N HIS A 124 4.58 -6.96 -8.99
CA HIS A 124 5.61 -7.30 -9.97
C HIS A 124 5.36 -8.63 -10.69
N HIS A 125 4.87 -9.65 -9.97
CA HIS A 125 4.40 -10.90 -10.56
C HIS A 125 3.36 -10.62 -11.66
N ARG A 126 2.32 -9.83 -11.37
CA ARG A 126 1.29 -9.47 -12.37
C ARG A 126 1.86 -8.70 -13.56
N LEU A 127 2.83 -7.81 -13.34
CA LEU A 127 3.48 -7.06 -14.43
C LEU A 127 4.28 -7.98 -15.36
N VAL A 128 5.01 -8.97 -14.83
CA VAL A 128 5.72 -9.98 -15.65
C VAL A 128 4.73 -10.81 -16.46
N LEU A 129 3.62 -11.26 -15.86
CA LEU A 129 2.57 -12.00 -16.57
C LEU A 129 1.94 -11.15 -17.68
N ALA A 130 1.63 -9.88 -17.40
CA ALA A 130 1.07 -8.95 -18.38
C ALA A 130 2.01 -8.71 -19.57
N ALA A 131 3.32 -8.76 -19.35
CA ALA A 131 4.35 -8.69 -20.39
C ALA A 131 4.55 -9.99 -21.19
N GLY A 132 3.80 -11.06 -20.86
CA GLY A 132 3.88 -12.37 -21.51
C GLY A 132 4.96 -13.29 -20.95
N GLY A 133 5.59 -12.92 -19.83
CA GLY A 133 6.47 -13.80 -19.07
C GLY A 133 5.69 -14.83 -18.25
N ARG A 134 6.37 -15.88 -17.78
CA ARG A 134 5.79 -16.93 -16.92
C ARG A 134 6.73 -17.33 -15.81
N PHE A 135 6.19 -17.84 -14.71
CA PHE A 135 6.99 -18.41 -13.63
C PHE A 135 6.92 -19.94 -13.65
N VAL A 136 8.06 -20.58 -13.39
CA VAL A 136 8.18 -22.04 -13.32
C VAL A 136 8.96 -22.44 -12.06
N HIS A 137 8.63 -23.59 -11.50
CA HIS A 137 9.41 -24.25 -10.46
C HIS A 137 10.78 -24.69 -11.01
N SER A 138 11.66 -25.13 -10.11
CA SER A 138 13.01 -25.59 -10.48
C SER A 138 13.03 -26.81 -11.40
N ASP A 139 11.95 -27.61 -11.42
CA ASP A 139 11.75 -28.74 -12.32
C ASP A 139 11.10 -28.35 -13.67
N GLY A 140 10.82 -27.07 -13.88
CA GLY A 140 10.20 -26.52 -15.08
C GLY A 140 8.68 -26.61 -15.11
N THR A 141 8.03 -27.12 -14.06
CA THR A 141 6.57 -27.09 -13.96
C THR A 141 6.08 -25.65 -13.76
N PRO A 142 4.98 -25.23 -14.41
CA PRO A 142 4.48 -23.86 -14.28
C PRO A 142 3.85 -23.63 -12.90
N TYR A 143 4.06 -22.44 -12.34
CA TYR A 143 3.22 -21.96 -11.24
C TYR A 143 1.78 -21.78 -11.76
N THR A 144 0.79 -22.05 -10.93
CA THR A 144 -0.61 -21.72 -11.27
C THR A 144 -0.81 -20.20 -11.17
N ASP A 145 -1.40 -19.60 -12.20
CA ASP A 145 -1.56 -18.13 -12.35
C ASP A 145 -2.44 -17.45 -11.28
N ILE A 146 -2.80 -18.15 -10.20
CA ILE A 146 -3.72 -17.66 -9.17
C ILE A 146 -3.09 -17.90 -7.80
N GLN A 147 -2.41 -16.90 -7.24
CA GLN A 147 -2.19 -16.85 -5.79
C GLN A 147 -2.43 -15.46 -5.20
N ARG A 148 -3.37 -15.45 -4.24
CA ARG A 148 -3.91 -14.39 -3.35
C ARG A 148 -4.79 -13.28 -3.93
N ASN A 149 -6.05 -13.64 -4.17
CA ASN A 149 -7.20 -12.80 -3.78
C ASN A 149 -7.41 -12.96 -2.25
N ASN A 150 -6.77 -12.11 -1.42
CA ASN A 150 -7.06 -12.05 0.02
C ASN A 150 -8.39 -11.33 0.31
N ASN A 151 -9.47 -11.78 -0.33
CA ASN A 151 -10.83 -11.47 0.11
C ASN A 151 -11.31 -12.64 0.96
N ASN A 152 -11.50 -12.40 2.25
CA ASN A 152 -12.15 -13.30 3.20
C ASN A 152 -13.44 -13.89 2.62
N VAL A 153 -13.36 -15.07 2.00
CA VAL A 153 -14.52 -15.92 1.72
C VAL A 153 -14.37 -17.17 2.59
N GLN A 154 -15.08 -17.18 3.71
CA GLN A 154 -15.43 -18.42 4.40
C GLN A 154 -16.37 -19.21 3.48
N ASN A 155 -15.83 -20.03 2.59
CA ASN A 155 -16.59 -21.12 1.98
C ASN A 155 -15.86 -22.42 2.26
N GLY A 156 -16.54 -23.31 2.98
CA GLY A 156 -16.01 -24.54 3.55
C GLY A 156 -15.87 -25.70 2.57
N ASP A 157 -15.06 -25.52 1.52
CA ASP A 157 -14.62 -26.64 0.69
C ASP A 157 -13.18 -27.03 1.01
N ASN A 158 -13.01 -28.26 1.49
CA ASN A 158 -11.73 -28.90 1.80
C ASN A 158 -10.93 -29.23 0.52
N CYS A 159 -10.49 -28.21 -0.21
CA CYS A 159 -9.39 -28.38 -1.15
C CYS A 159 -8.09 -28.41 -0.35
N ARG A 160 -7.40 -29.55 -0.36
CA ARG A 160 -6.07 -29.71 0.22
C ARG A 160 -5.12 -28.77 -0.52
N GLN A 161 -4.87 -27.60 0.06
CA GLN A 161 -3.83 -26.68 -0.43
C GLN A 161 -2.48 -27.39 -0.26
N SER A 162 -1.75 -27.60 -1.35
CA SER A 162 -0.36 -28.04 -1.28
C SER A 162 0.48 -26.97 -0.57
N HIS A 163 1.53 -27.38 0.12
CA HIS A 163 2.43 -26.46 0.85
C HIS A 163 3.00 -25.33 -0.03
N ASP A 164 3.09 -25.54 -1.35
CA ASP A 164 3.57 -24.59 -2.35
C ASP A 164 2.54 -23.53 -2.78
N GLU A 165 1.28 -23.60 -2.31
CA GLU A 165 0.20 -22.67 -2.67
C GLU A 165 0.09 -21.44 -1.74
N GLN A 166 1.00 -21.31 -0.77
CA GLN A 166 0.99 -20.24 0.22
C GLN A 166 2.13 -19.23 0.09
N GLU A 167 3.12 -19.49 -0.77
CA GLU A 167 4.29 -18.62 -0.92
C GLU A 167 4.09 -17.63 -2.07
N THR A 168 4.08 -16.35 -1.74
CA THR A 168 4.12 -15.26 -2.72
C THR A 168 5.33 -15.46 -3.63
N ILE A 169 5.11 -15.48 -4.95
CA ILE A 169 6.21 -15.55 -5.92
C ILE A 169 7.16 -14.37 -5.69
N GLU A 170 8.41 -14.68 -5.33
CA GLU A 170 9.43 -13.66 -5.10
C GLU A 170 9.90 -13.07 -6.43
N CYS A 171 9.28 -11.94 -6.81
CA CYS A 171 9.63 -11.17 -7.99
C CYS A 171 9.77 -9.69 -7.63
N GLU A 172 10.89 -9.09 -7.99
CA GLU A 172 11.12 -7.66 -7.85
C GLU A 172 11.57 -7.04 -9.17
N ILE A 173 10.89 -5.96 -9.57
CA ILE A 173 11.27 -5.13 -10.71
C ILE A 173 11.76 -3.81 -10.15
N SER A 174 12.99 -3.44 -10.48
CA SER A 174 13.53 -2.13 -10.12
C SER A 174 12.68 -1.03 -10.76
N PRO A 175 12.34 0.06 -10.04
CA PRO A 175 11.67 1.21 -10.64
C PRO A 175 12.42 1.87 -11.80
N LEU A 176 13.73 1.62 -11.92
CA LEU A 176 14.52 2.07 -13.08
C LEU A 176 14.30 1.21 -14.32
N ALA A 177 13.92 -0.05 -14.15
CA ALA A 177 13.59 -0.96 -15.25
C ALA A 177 12.17 -0.70 -15.76
N SER A 178 11.22 -0.49 -14.85
CA SER A 178 9.83 -0.22 -15.18
C SER A 178 9.15 0.53 -14.03
N TYR A 179 8.42 1.59 -14.34
CA TYR A 179 7.65 2.35 -13.35
C TYR A 179 6.32 1.65 -13.03
N PHE A 180 5.60 1.18 -14.06
CA PHE A 180 4.27 0.61 -13.92
C PHE A 180 3.96 -0.51 -14.92
N GLY A 181 4.99 -1.24 -15.36
CA GLY A 181 4.88 -2.41 -16.25
C GLY A 181 5.29 -2.16 -17.69
N GLU A 182 5.56 -0.91 -18.09
CA GLU A 182 6.12 -0.57 -19.40
C GLU A 182 7.58 -1.02 -19.55
N GLY A 183 8.04 -1.26 -20.79
CA GLY A 183 9.44 -1.60 -21.06
C GLY A 183 9.82 -3.05 -20.73
N LEU A 184 8.84 -3.90 -20.43
CA LEU A 184 9.03 -5.31 -20.07
C LEU A 184 8.84 -6.27 -21.27
N GLU A 185 8.78 -5.78 -22.50
CA GLU A 185 8.47 -6.59 -23.69
C GLU A 185 9.52 -7.68 -23.93
N GLU A 186 10.76 -7.47 -23.47
CA GLU A 186 11.82 -8.49 -23.51
C GLU A 186 11.48 -9.74 -22.68
N LEU A 187 10.51 -9.69 -21.76
CA LEU A 187 10.08 -10.83 -20.95
C LEU A 187 9.13 -11.78 -21.69
N ASN A 188 8.55 -11.33 -22.80
CA ASN A 188 7.55 -12.10 -23.54
C ASN A 188 8.08 -13.49 -23.92
N SER A 189 7.27 -14.52 -23.64
CA SER A 189 7.57 -15.93 -23.93
C SER A 189 8.80 -16.50 -23.20
N LYS A 190 9.31 -15.80 -22.18
CA LYS A 190 10.36 -16.31 -21.28
C LYS A 190 9.74 -16.90 -20.00
N SER A 191 10.42 -17.90 -19.45
CA SER A 191 10.07 -18.51 -18.16
C SER A 191 11.13 -18.16 -17.12
N PHE A 192 10.70 -17.89 -15.89
CA PHE A 192 11.55 -17.46 -14.80
C PHE A 192 11.40 -18.37 -13.57
N ILE A 193 12.53 -18.70 -12.94
CA ILE A 193 12.56 -19.45 -11.66
C ILE A 193 12.76 -18.44 -10.52
N PRO A 194 11.79 -18.28 -9.59
CA PRO A 194 11.95 -17.45 -8.41
C PRO A 194 13.16 -17.86 -7.52
N PRO A 195 13.76 -16.91 -6.77
CA PRO A 195 13.48 -15.48 -6.78
C PRO A 195 13.98 -14.80 -8.05
N VAL A 196 13.24 -13.80 -8.55
CA VAL A 196 13.56 -13.04 -9.76
C VAL A 196 13.76 -11.56 -9.42
N LEU A 197 14.90 -11.00 -9.84
CA LEU A 197 15.16 -9.56 -9.80
C LEU A 197 15.41 -9.05 -11.22
N ILE A 198 14.64 -8.04 -11.64
CA ILE A 198 14.74 -7.38 -12.94
C ILE A 198 15.25 -5.95 -12.74
N GLU A 199 16.38 -5.61 -13.35
CA GLU A 199 17.03 -4.31 -13.24
C GLU A 199 17.32 -3.71 -14.61
N LEU A 200 17.45 -2.38 -14.66
CA LEU A 200 17.93 -1.70 -15.86
C LEU A 200 19.43 -1.96 -16.02
N GLY A 201 19.83 -2.42 -17.21
CA GLY A 201 21.22 -2.65 -17.56
C GLY A 201 22.05 -1.37 -17.61
N ALA A 202 23.37 -1.51 -17.56
CA ALA A 202 24.30 -0.38 -17.59
C ALA A 202 24.25 0.42 -18.91
N ASP A 203 23.64 -0.13 -19.95
CA ASP A 203 23.38 0.54 -21.22
C ASP A 203 22.13 1.44 -21.20
N ASN A 204 21.42 1.49 -20.06
CA ASN A 204 20.14 2.17 -19.86
C ASN A 204 19.05 1.79 -20.89
N LYS A 205 19.13 0.57 -21.43
CA LYS A 205 18.21 0.10 -22.48
C LYS A 205 17.75 -1.33 -22.25
N SER A 206 18.67 -2.24 -21.93
CA SER A 206 18.35 -3.66 -21.79
C SER A 206 17.99 -4.02 -20.35
N LEU A 207 17.25 -5.10 -20.17
CA LEU A 207 16.95 -5.64 -18.86
C LEU A 207 18.02 -6.65 -18.42
N VAL A 208 18.48 -6.53 -17.18
CA VAL A 208 19.32 -7.52 -16.51
C VAL A 208 18.43 -8.33 -15.57
N ILE A 209 18.38 -9.64 -15.79
CA ILE A 209 17.50 -10.56 -15.05
C ILE A 209 18.36 -11.50 -14.21
N LYS A 210 18.16 -11.50 -12.90
CA LYS A 210 18.84 -12.38 -11.94
C LYS A 210 17.83 -13.37 -11.36
N GLN A 211 18.18 -14.66 -11.35
CA GLN A 211 17.28 -15.74 -10.94
C GLN A 211 18.00 -16.77 -10.05
N GLY A 212 17.26 -17.45 -9.17
CA GLY A 212 17.72 -18.68 -8.51
C GLY A 212 18.79 -18.54 -7.44
N ALA A 213 19.10 -17.32 -7.00
CA ALA A 213 19.98 -17.07 -5.85
C ALA A 213 19.14 -16.51 -4.70
N SER A 214 18.80 -17.35 -3.71
CA SER A 214 18.45 -16.86 -2.38
C SER A 214 19.64 -16.05 -1.87
N LYS A 215 19.42 -14.78 -1.56
CA LYS A 215 20.29 -14.12 -0.57
C LYS A 215 19.99 -14.64 0.81
#